data_AF-A0A817YV67-F1
#
_entry.id   AF-A0A817YV67-F1
#
_cell.length_a   1.000
_cell.length_b   1.000
_cell.length_c   1.000
_cell.angle_alpha   90.00
_cell.angle_beta   90.00
_cell.angle_gamma   90.00
#
_symmetry.space_group_name_H-M   'P 1'
#
loop_
_entity.id
_entity.type
_entity.pdbx_description
1 polymer ?
#
loop_
_entity_poly.entity_id
_entity_poly.type
_entity_poly.pdbx_seq_one_letter_code
_entity_poly.pdbx_strand_id
1 'polypeptide(L)'
;MIYDFIRIFHTQSFQLLKRSLCRRWQSSSSYDPKDNDLIPPTTCCMSNCANCVWISFAEEIAQRYPHSSMEVIDDILKRYIDDQSFREFLEYEIQARSMGKK
;
A
#
# COMPACT_ATOMS: atom_id res chain seq x y z
N MET A 1 37.08 -1.11 -38.41
CA MET A 1 35.94 -1.39 -39.31
C MET A 1 35.19 -2.69 -38.94
N ILE A 2 35.08 -3.10 -37.67
CA ILE A 2 34.09 -4.12 -37.20
C ILE A 2 33.66 -3.83 -35.74
N TYR A 3 34.51 -3.22 -34.90
CA TYR A 3 34.24 -3.04 -33.46
C TYR A 3 33.71 -1.68 -32.99
N ASP A 4 32.99 -0.93 -33.83
CA ASP A 4 32.29 0.31 -33.39
C ASP A 4 30.76 0.20 -33.42
N PHE A 5 30.22 -0.94 -33.85
CA PHE A 5 28.77 -1.15 -33.92
C PHE A 5 28.14 -1.65 -32.61
N ILE A 6 28.93 -2.12 -31.65
CA ILE A 6 28.41 -2.77 -30.42
C ILE A 6 28.21 -1.78 -29.25
N ARG A 7 28.75 -0.55 -29.31
CA ARG A 7 28.60 0.46 -28.23
C ARG A 7 27.51 1.50 -28.45
N ILE A 8 26.69 1.38 -29.50
CA ILE A 8 25.58 2.31 -29.77
C ILE A 8 24.20 1.69 -29.48
N PHE A 9 24.09 0.35 -29.46
CA PHE A 9 22.81 -0.34 -29.27
C PHE A 9 22.35 -0.56 -27.82
N HIS A 10 23.17 -0.26 -26.81
CA HIS A 10 22.85 -0.60 -25.40
C HIS A 10 22.25 0.55 -24.56
N THR A 11 21.93 1.71 -25.15
CA THR A 11 21.47 2.86 -24.34
C THR A 11 20.19 3.53 -24.83
N GLN A 12 19.75 3.37 -26.08
CA GLN A 12 18.52 4.05 -26.55
C GLN A 12 17.23 3.25 -26.35
N SER A 13 17.24 1.91 -26.44
CA SER A 13 16.01 1.12 -26.27
C SER A 13 15.53 1.06 -24.82
N PHE A 14 16.45 1.18 -23.85
CA PHE A 14 16.11 1.14 -22.42
C PHE A 14 15.55 2.46 -21.88
N GLN A 15 15.72 3.58 -22.59
CA GLN A 15 15.26 4.89 -22.13
C GLN A 15 13.82 5.23 -22.56
N LEU A 16 13.32 4.66 -23.68
CA LEU A 16 11.93 4.86 -24.10
C LEU A 16 10.92 4.04 -23.27
N LEU A 17 11.31 2.86 -22.77
CA LEU A 17 10.51 2.13 -21.78
C LEU A 17 10.53 2.84 -20.41
N LYS A 18 11.64 3.49 -20.05
CA LYS A 18 11.68 4.34 -18.85
C LYS A 18 10.86 5.62 -19.00
N ARG A 19 10.56 6.14 -20.20
CA ARG A 19 9.70 7.34 -20.35
C ARG A 19 8.20 7.06 -20.18
N SER A 20 7.72 5.85 -20.49
CA SER A 20 6.36 5.44 -20.10
C SER A 20 6.28 5.00 -18.64
N LEU A 21 7.36 4.45 -18.07
CA LEU A 21 7.42 4.03 -16.67
C LEU A 21 7.80 5.16 -15.68
N CYS A 22 8.47 6.23 -16.11
CA CYS A 22 8.83 7.35 -15.21
C CYS A 22 7.66 8.30 -14.90
N ARG A 23 6.55 8.29 -15.65
CA ARG A 23 5.33 8.96 -15.17
C ARG A 23 4.64 8.20 -14.02
N ARG A 24 4.94 6.90 -13.87
CA ARG A 24 4.47 6.09 -12.73
C ARG A 24 5.25 6.41 -11.45
N TRP A 25 6.51 6.82 -11.58
CA TRP A 25 7.48 6.97 -10.48
C TRP A 25 7.50 8.37 -9.82
N GLN A 26 6.49 9.22 -10.02
CA GLN A 26 6.42 10.53 -9.35
C GLN A 26 5.29 10.67 -8.33
N SER A 27 4.50 9.62 -8.07
CA SER A 27 3.45 9.64 -7.05
C SER A 27 3.85 8.95 -5.75
N SER A 28 5.12 9.08 -5.34
CA SER A 28 5.64 8.58 -4.05
C SER A 28 5.07 9.30 -2.83
N SER A 29 3.94 10.00 -2.97
CA SER A 29 3.12 10.40 -1.85
C SER A 29 1.89 9.51 -1.87
N SER A 30 1.92 8.47 -1.02
CA SER A 30 0.82 7.55 -0.71
C SER A 30 -0.42 8.26 -0.13
N TYR A 31 -0.43 9.60 -0.10
CA TYR A 31 -1.51 10.41 0.43
C TYR A 31 -2.68 10.45 -0.56
N ASP A 32 -3.72 9.64 -0.30
CA ASP A 32 -5.06 9.89 -0.82
C ASP A 32 -5.73 10.90 0.13
N PRO A 33 -6.33 12.00 -0.37
CA PRO A 33 -7.10 12.92 0.47
C PRO A 33 -8.13 12.24 1.39
N LYS A 34 -8.62 11.05 1.02
CA LYS A 34 -9.51 10.19 1.82
C LYS A 34 -8.91 9.65 3.12
N ASP A 35 -7.58 9.71 3.25
CA ASP A 35 -6.87 9.26 4.45
C ASP A 35 -7.10 10.18 5.64
N ASN A 36 -7.33 11.49 5.43
CA ASN A 36 -7.58 12.45 6.51
C ASN A 36 -8.87 12.16 7.30
N ASP A 37 -9.80 11.45 6.68
CA ASP A 37 -11.09 11.09 7.28
C ASP A 37 -11.03 9.75 8.04
N LEU A 38 -9.85 9.11 8.14
CA LEU A 38 -9.66 7.90 8.96
C LEU A 38 -9.33 8.32 10.39
N ILE A 39 -10.19 7.95 11.34
CA ILE A 39 -10.00 8.25 12.75
C ILE A 39 -9.44 6.99 13.42
N PRO A 40 -8.15 6.96 13.80
CA PRO A 40 -7.59 5.81 14.49
C PRO A 40 -8.21 5.66 15.89
N PRO A 41 -8.45 4.44 16.37
CA PRO A 41 -8.96 4.22 17.71
C PRO A 41 -7.91 4.65 18.75
N THR A 42 -8.35 5.37 19.77
CA THR A 42 -7.46 5.96 20.79
C THR A 42 -7.07 5.00 21.91
N THR A 43 -7.74 3.84 22.01
CA THR A 43 -7.53 2.89 23.11
C THR A 43 -7.43 1.46 22.60
N CYS A 44 -6.24 0.85 22.68
CA CYS A 44 -6.03 -0.57 22.41
C CYS A 44 -5.98 -1.36 23.72
N CYS A 45 -6.83 -2.38 23.87
CA CYS A 45 -6.83 -3.22 25.09
C CYS A 45 -5.65 -4.22 25.16
N MET A 46 -4.88 -4.37 24.07
CA MET A 46 -3.76 -5.32 23.93
C MET A 46 -4.09 -6.77 24.31
N SER A 47 -5.37 -7.13 24.40
CA SER A 47 -5.85 -8.43 24.91
C SER A 47 -6.40 -9.33 23.81
N ASN A 48 -6.27 -8.93 22.54
CA ASN A 48 -6.68 -9.69 21.37
C ASN A 48 -8.13 -10.22 21.45
N CYS A 49 -9.09 -9.37 21.84
CA CYS A 49 -10.49 -9.76 22.03
C CYS A 49 -11.29 -9.73 20.71
N ALA A 50 -12.41 -10.45 20.67
CA ALA A 50 -13.30 -10.52 19.51
C ALA A 50 -13.95 -9.16 19.14
N ASN A 51 -13.95 -8.19 20.05
CA ASN A 51 -14.47 -6.83 19.84
C ASN A 51 -13.32 -5.80 19.75
N CYS A 52 -12.23 -6.16 19.07
CA CYS A 52 -11.07 -5.29 18.96
C CYS A 52 -11.44 -4.04 18.14
N VAL A 53 -11.23 -2.85 18.72
CA VAL A 53 -11.49 -1.56 18.05
C VAL A 53 -10.72 -1.39 16.74
N TRP A 54 -9.57 -2.04 16.61
CA TRP A 54 -8.78 -2.03 15.39
C TRP A 54 -9.34 -2.91 14.29
N ILE A 55 -10.17 -3.90 14.61
CA ILE A 55 -10.92 -4.67 13.62
C ILE A 55 -11.99 -3.78 12.98
N SER A 56 -12.67 -2.93 13.77
CA SER A 56 -13.60 -1.93 13.23
C SER A 56 -12.88 -0.92 12.33
N PHE A 57 -11.69 -0.46 12.74
CA PHE A 57 -10.84 0.40 11.92
C PHE A 57 -10.40 -0.28 10.60
N ALA A 58 -9.99 -1.54 10.66
CA ALA A 58 -9.67 -2.36 9.49
C ALA A 58 -10.88 -2.51 8.54
N GLU A 59 -12.09 -2.64 9.09
CA GLU A 59 -13.31 -2.68 8.29
C GLU A 59 -13.57 -1.36 7.55
N GLU A 60 -13.39 -0.22 8.21
CA GLU A 60 -13.49 1.10 7.56
C GLU A 60 -12.48 1.26 6.42
N ILE A 61 -11.23 0.83 6.63
CA ILE A 61 -10.20 0.84 5.58
C ILE A 61 -10.62 -0.04 4.40
N ALA A 62 -11.08 -1.27 4.67
CA ALA A 62 -11.53 -2.20 3.62
C ALA A 62 -12.71 -1.64 2.81
N GLN A 63 -13.61 -0.88 3.44
CA GLN A 63 -14.73 -0.23 2.77
C GLN A 63 -14.30 0.98 1.92
N ARG A 64 -13.31 1.75 2.39
CA ARG A 64 -12.85 2.98 1.73
C ARG A 64 -11.89 2.71 0.57
N TYR A 65 -11.11 1.64 0.67
CA TYR A 65 -10.12 1.21 -0.32
C TYR A 65 -10.45 -0.18 -0.90
N PRO A 66 -11.59 -0.33 -1.59
CA PRO A 66 -11.91 -1.59 -2.23
C PRO A 66 -10.87 -1.88 -3.34
N HIS A 67 -10.30 -3.10 -3.32
CA HIS A 67 -9.30 -3.56 -4.28
C HIS A 67 -7.94 -2.86 -4.24
N SER A 68 -7.57 -2.19 -3.13
CA SER A 68 -6.20 -1.69 -2.96
C SER A 68 -5.19 -2.84 -2.86
N SER A 69 -3.96 -2.61 -3.34
CA SER A 69 -2.86 -3.55 -3.10
C SER A 69 -2.44 -3.54 -1.63
N MET A 70 -1.82 -4.64 -1.19
CA MET A 70 -1.29 -4.75 0.18
C MET A 70 -0.29 -3.64 0.49
N GLU A 71 0.52 -3.24 -0.49
CA GLU A 71 1.50 -2.14 -0.36
C GLU A 71 0.83 -0.80 -0.01
N VAL A 72 -0.33 -0.52 -0.60
CA VAL A 72 -1.09 0.70 -0.30
C VAL A 72 -1.70 0.64 1.09
N ILE A 73 -2.20 -0.53 1.50
CA ILE A 73 -2.77 -0.74 2.84
C ILE A 73 -1.67 -0.58 3.91
N ASP A 74 -0.51 -1.19 3.72
CA ASP A 74 0.64 -1.08 4.63
C ASP A 74 1.07 0.39 4.78
N ASP A 75 1.18 1.14 3.67
CA ASP A 75 1.53 2.56 3.72
C ASP A 75 0.50 3.45 4.43
N ILE A 76 -0.79 3.08 4.42
CA ILE A 76 -1.83 3.75 5.23
C ILE A 76 -1.63 3.39 6.70
N LEU A 77 -1.46 2.11 7.02
CA LEU A 77 -1.32 1.63 8.41
C LEU A 77 -0.07 2.17 9.10
N LYS A 78 1.04 2.34 8.38
CA LYS A 78 2.29 2.96 8.88
C LYS A 78 2.10 4.35 9.49
N ARG A 79 1.02 5.06 9.15
CA ARG A 79 0.74 6.41 9.68
C ARG A 79 0.09 6.38 11.06
N TYR A 80 -0.55 5.26 11.40
CA TYR A 80 -1.35 5.12 12.62
C TYR A 80 -0.72 4.14 13.61
N ILE A 81 0.14 3.24 13.12
CA ILE A 81 0.69 2.11 13.88
C ILE A 81 2.18 1.99 13.61
N ASP A 82 2.96 2.08 14.67
CA ASP A 82 4.41 1.90 14.61
C ASP A 82 4.81 0.42 14.56
N ASP A 83 4.08 -0.43 15.29
CA ASP A 83 4.38 -1.85 15.46
C ASP A 83 4.14 -2.66 14.17
N GLN A 84 5.21 -3.24 13.61
CA GLN A 84 5.14 -4.04 12.39
C GLN A 84 4.22 -5.26 12.54
N SER A 85 4.38 -6.03 13.60
CA SER A 85 3.55 -7.23 13.83
C SER A 85 2.06 -6.90 13.94
N PHE A 86 1.73 -5.69 14.40
CA PHE A 86 0.34 -5.24 14.50
C PHE A 86 -0.20 -4.78 13.14
N ARG A 87 0.62 -4.14 12.30
CA ARG A 87 0.25 -3.83 10.91
C ARG A 87 -0.01 -5.09 10.10
N GLU A 88 0.86 -6.09 10.20
CA GLU A 88 0.70 -7.39 9.51
C GLU A 88 -0.61 -8.09 9.90
N PHE A 89 -0.98 -8.04 11.18
CA PHE A 89 -2.27 -8.56 11.65
C PHE A 89 -3.45 -7.83 10.99
N LEU A 90 -3.42 -6.50 10.96
CA LEU A 90 -4.51 -5.71 10.36
C LEU A 90 -4.57 -5.85 8.85
N GLU A 91 -3.43 -5.94 8.18
CA GLU A 91 -3.35 -6.24 6.74
C GLU A 91 -4.11 -7.52 6.40
N TYR A 92 -3.89 -8.58 7.19
CA TYR A 92 -4.60 -9.85 6.99
C TYR A 92 -6.11 -9.70 7.21
N GLU A 93 -6.53 -8.99 8.26
CA GLU A 93 -7.95 -8.72 8.54
C GLU A 93 -8.62 -7.90 7.41
N ILE A 94 -7.95 -6.86 6.91
CA ILE A 94 -8.43 -6.03 5.79
C ILE A 94 -8.57 -6.89 4.52
N GLN A 95 -7.60 -7.76 4.26
CA GLN A 95 -7.64 -8.66 3.11
C GLN A 95 -8.79 -9.66 3.21
N ALA A 96 -8.96 -10.31 4.37
CA ALA A 96 -10.04 -11.26 4.62
C ALA A 96 -11.43 -10.61 4.40
N ARG A 97 -11.57 -9.35 4.83
CA ARG A 97 -12.82 -8.58 4.71
C ARG A 97 -13.08 -8.03 3.31
N SER A 98 -12.02 -7.65 2.59
CA SER A 98 -12.14 -7.20 1.19
C SER A 98 -12.54 -8.33 0.23
N MET A 99 -12.12 -9.57 0.52
CA MET A 99 -12.44 -10.77 -0.27
C MET A 99 -13.73 -11.48 0.19
N GLY A 100 -14.20 -11.20 1.42
CA GLY A 100 -15.28 -11.91 2.10
C GLY A 100 -16.71 -11.47 1.77
N LYS A 101 -16.94 -10.56 0.81
CA LYS A 101 -18.31 -10.21 0.39
C LYS A 101 -18.92 -11.37 -0.41
N LYS A 102 -19.63 -12.27 0.29
CA LYS A 102 -20.60 -13.21 -0.29
C LYS A 102 -21.96 -12.98 0.35
#